data_AF-A0A957L245-F1
#
_entry.id   AF-A0A957L245-F1
#
_cell.length_a   1.000
_cell.length_b   1.000
_cell.length_c   1.000
_cell.angle_alpha   90.00
_cell.angle_beta   90.00
_cell.angle_gamma   90.00
#
_symmetry.space_group_name_H-M   'P 1'
#
loop_
_entity.id
_entity.type
_entity.pdbx_description
1 polymer ?
#
loop_
_entity_poly.entity_id
_entity_poly.type
_entity_poly.pdbx_seq_one_letter_code
_entity_poly.pdbx_strand_id
1 'polypeptide(L)'
;MEIRDSQVYRQAIHDFVQARRRASLHELLSGLTGRSNQLLPYNDIARDLQITNVHSAGLEEVPLEAIVGSVGRYGDFTREFLPRHDSDKERWARVKAAMTSGTGLPPVDLYKVGELYFVRDGNHRVSVARQLGNPTIEAHVTEVRTRVPLGKSDQPDEIIVKARYA
;
A
#
# COMPACT_ATOMS: atom_id res chain seq x y z
N MET A 1 -5.04 -32.80 1.93
CA MET A 1 -4.91 -31.38 1.56
C MET A 1 -4.38 -30.56 2.75
N GLU A 2 -3.36 -31.03 3.47
CA GLU A 2 -2.87 -30.37 4.71
C GLU A 2 -1.36 -30.08 4.70
N ILE A 3 -0.56 -30.91 4.02
CA ILE A 3 0.90 -30.76 4.01
C ILE A 3 1.36 -29.56 3.16
N ARG A 4 0.71 -29.34 2.00
CA ARG A 4 1.06 -28.24 1.08
C ARG A 4 0.78 -26.88 1.72
N ASP A 5 -0.38 -26.72 2.34
CA ASP A 5 -0.76 -25.46 3.01
C ASP A 5 0.15 -25.16 4.21
N SER A 6 0.56 -26.18 4.97
CA SER A 6 1.55 -26.06 6.04
C SER A 6 2.94 -25.62 5.54
N GLN A 7 3.38 -26.13 4.37
CA GLN A 7 4.65 -25.74 3.78
C GLN A 7 4.62 -24.31 3.22
N VAL A 8 3.55 -23.96 2.49
CA VAL A 8 3.32 -22.60 1.98
C VAL A 8 3.29 -21.59 3.12
N TYR A 9 2.56 -21.89 4.20
CA TYR A 9 2.50 -21.02 5.36
C TYR A 9 3.86 -20.85 6.05
N ARG A 10 4.63 -21.93 6.23
CA ARG A 10 5.99 -21.86 6.78
C ARG A 10 6.91 -20.99 5.91
N GLN A 11 6.85 -21.14 4.59
CA GLN A 11 7.60 -20.28 3.67
C GLN A 11 7.18 -18.81 3.82
N ALA A 12 5.89 -18.55 3.90
CA ALA A 12 5.36 -17.19 4.09
C ALA A 12 5.85 -16.55 5.40
N ILE A 13 6.00 -17.34 6.47
CA ILE A 13 6.60 -16.88 7.74
C ILE A 13 8.08 -16.48 7.57
N HIS A 14 8.86 -17.25 6.82
CA HIS A 14 10.25 -16.88 6.53
C HIS A 14 10.35 -15.60 5.71
N ASP A 15 9.48 -15.45 4.71
CA ASP A 15 9.45 -14.27 3.85
C ASP A 15 9.04 -13.01 4.61
N PHE A 16 8.14 -13.13 5.59
CA PHE A 16 7.80 -12.03 6.50
C PHE A 16 9.04 -11.55 7.27
N VAL A 17 9.85 -12.48 7.81
CA VAL A 17 11.07 -12.12 8.55
C VAL A 17 12.05 -11.37 7.64
N GLN A 18 12.17 -11.76 6.38
CA GLN A 18 13.01 -11.03 5.41
C GLN A 18 12.45 -9.64 5.12
N ALA A 19 11.13 -9.51 4.92
CA ALA A 19 10.47 -8.22 4.70
C ALA A 19 10.65 -7.28 5.90
N ARG A 20 10.54 -7.78 7.14
CA ARG A 20 10.81 -7.02 8.37
C ARG A 20 12.25 -6.53 8.48
N ARG A 21 13.21 -7.38 8.16
CA ARG A 21 14.64 -6.98 8.15
C ARG A 21 14.90 -5.86 7.14
N ARG A 22 14.31 -5.96 5.94
CA ARG A 22 14.38 -4.88 4.94
C ARG A 22 13.72 -3.60 5.43
N ALA A 23 12.54 -3.69 6.06
CA ALA A 23 11.85 -2.55 6.64
C ALA A 23 12.73 -1.81 7.65
N SER A 24 13.34 -2.55 8.60
CA SER A 24 14.22 -1.97 9.60
C SER A 24 15.46 -1.30 9.00
N LEU A 25 16.06 -1.89 7.95
CA LEU A 25 17.17 -1.27 7.24
C LEU A 25 16.72 0.04 6.55
N HIS A 26 15.57 0.03 5.88
CA HIS A 26 15.02 1.23 5.25
C HIS A 26 14.76 2.33 6.26
N GLU A 27 14.20 2.01 7.44
CA GLU A 27 13.97 2.99 8.50
C GLU A 27 15.27 3.64 9.01
N LEU A 28 16.30 2.82 9.25
CA LEU A 28 17.61 3.32 9.68
C LEU A 28 18.24 4.26 8.64
N LEU A 29 18.19 3.89 7.36
CA LEU A 29 18.70 4.73 6.26
C LEU A 29 17.87 6.00 6.07
N SER A 30 16.54 5.91 6.19
CA SER A 30 15.64 7.06 6.05
C SER A 30 15.92 8.11 7.12
N GLY A 31 16.20 7.68 8.36
CA GLY A 31 16.57 8.57 9.47
C GLY A 31 17.81 9.42 9.20
N LEU A 32 18.73 8.97 8.34
CA LEU A 32 19.91 9.74 7.93
C LEU A 32 19.60 10.80 6.87
N THR A 33 18.55 10.59 6.07
CA THR A 33 18.16 11.49 4.96
C THR A 33 17.11 12.52 5.34
N GLY A 34 16.48 12.38 6.52
CA GLY A 34 15.42 13.28 7.00
C GLY A 34 14.09 13.16 6.24
N ARG A 35 13.94 12.19 5.32
CA ARG A 35 12.70 11.95 4.57
C ARG A 35 11.76 11.02 5.35
N SER A 36 10.45 11.27 5.24
CA SER A 36 9.44 10.39 5.87
C SER A 36 9.42 9.02 5.20
N ASN A 37 9.56 7.96 6.01
CA ASN A 37 9.47 6.57 5.56
C ASN A 37 8.08 5.96 5.76
N GLN A 38 7.07 6.76 6.08
CA GLN A 38 5.70 6.30 6.25
C GLN A 38 4.94 6.37 4.94
N LEU A 39 3.87 5.57 4.82
CA LEU A 39 2.92 5.74 3.73
C LEU A 39 2.31 7.14 3.78
N LEU A 40 1.95 7.68 2.62
CA LEU A 40 1.24 8.95 2.58
C LEU A 40 -0.12 8.83 3.25
N PRO A 41 -0.42 9.64 4.28
CA PRO A 41 -1.74 9.68 4.89
C PRO A 41 -2.71 10.40 3.94
N TYR A 42 -3.70 9.66 3.44
CA TYR A 42 -4.74 10.23 2.56
C TYR A 42 -5.43 11.43 3.20
N ASN A 43 -5.68 11.41 4.52
CA ASN A 43 -6.42 12.47 5.21
C ASN A 43 -5.70 13.82 5.24
N ASP A 44 -4.37 13.83 5.11
CA ASP A 44 -3.62 15.08 5.04
C ASP A 44 -3.68 15.68 3.64
N ILE A 45 -3.83 14.83 2.62
CA ILE A 45 -4.05 15.24 1.24
C ILE A 45 -5.51 15.65 1.04
N ALA A 46 -6.47 14.86 1.52
CA ALA A 46 -7.90 15.08 1.30
C ALA A 46 -8.48 16.29 2.06
N ARG A 47 -7.86 16.72 3.17
CA ARG A 47 -8.29 17.93 3.89
C ARG A 47 -8.02 19.20 3.12
N ASP A 48 -6.89 19.24 2.43
CA ASP A 48 -6.44 20.43 1.71
C ASP A 48 -6.92 20.40 0.25
N LEU A 49 -7.19 19.22 -0.29
CA LEU A 49 -7.83 19.07 -1.59
C LEU A 49 -9.33 19.34 -1.51
N GLN A 50 -9.77 20.46 -2.09
CA GLN A 50 -11.18 20.79 -2.26
C GLN A 50 -11.89 19.73 -3.13
N ILE A 51 -12.42 18.69 -2.49
CA ILE A 51 -13.10 17.56 -3.14
C ILE A 51 -14.30 18.09 -3.94
N THR A 52 -14.30 17.83 -5.24
CA THR A 52 -15.37 18.28 -6.13
C THR A 52 -16.34 17.15 -6.48
N ASN A 53 -15.86 15.91 -6.54
CA ASN A 53 -16.68 14.76 -6.89
C ASN A 53 -16.06 13.45 -6.38
N VAL A 54 -16.90 12.48 -6.03
CA VAL A 54 -16.50 11.12 -5.67
C VAL A 54 -17.35 10.16 -6.50
N HIS A 55 -16.71 9.28 -7.26
CA HIS A 55 -17.43 8.27 -8.03
C HIS A 55 -16.73 6.91 -7.98
N SER A 56 -17.51 5.84 -8.08
CA SER A 56 -16.98 4.49 -8.20
C SER A 56 -16.53 4.28 -9.65
N ALA A 57 -15.25 4.01 -9.85
CA ALA A 57 -14.69 3.66 -11.16
C ALA A 57 -14.84 2.15 -11.45
N GLY A 58 -15.08 1.33 -10.41
CA GLY A 58 -15.34 -0.10 -10.53
C GLY A 58 -14.10 -0.94 -10.26
N LEU A 59 -14.03 -2.11 -10.90
CA LEU A 59 -12.96 -3.08 -10.75
C LEU A 59 -11.86 -2.82 -11.79
N GLU A 60 -10.62 -2.63 -11.34
CA GLU A 60 -9.47 -2.30 -12.19
C GLU A 60 -8.20 -3.08 -11.79
N GLU A 61 -7.33 -3.34 -12.76
CA GLU A 61 -5.95 -3.76 -12.52
C GLU A 61 -5.07 -2.53 -12.30
N VAL A 62 -4.64 -2.30 -11.06
CA VAL A 62 -3.92 -1.10 -10.66
C VAL A 62 -2.42 -1.37 -10.56
N PRO A 63 -1.54 -0.56 -11.20
CA PRO A 63 -0.10 -0.67 -11.02
C PRO A 63 0.29 -0.49 -9.56
N LEU A 64 1.04 -1.45 -9.01
CA LEU A 64 1.44 -1.40 -7.60
C LEU A 64 2.31 -0.19 -7.27
N GLU A 65 3.07 0.32 -8.24
CA GLU A 65 3.89 1.53 -8.13
C GLU A 65 3.06 2.82 -7.98
N ALA A 66 1.81 2.83 -8.49
CA ALA A 66 0.91 3.97 -8.37
C ALA A 66 0.22 4.04 -6.99
N ILE A 67 0.34 2.99 -6.18
CA ILE A 67 -0.15 2.95 -4.80
C ILE A 67 0.90 3.55 -3.87
N VAL A 68 0.62 4.75 -3.36
CA VAL A 68 1.61 5.58 -2.66
C VAL A 68 1.27 5.81 -1.18
N GLY A 69 0.06 5.47 -0.77
CA GLY A 69 -0.40 5.79 0.57
C GLY A 69 -1.55 4.92 1.05
N SER A 70 -2.08 5.27 2.22
CA SER A 70 -3.25 4.62 2.77
C SER A 70 -4.17 5.60 3.51
N VAL A 71 -5.46 5.30 3.51
CA VAL A 71 -6.48 6.01 4.29
C VAL A 71 -6.31 5.77 5.78
N GLY A 72 -5.73 4.64 6.18
CA GLY A 72 -5.42 4.30 7.56
C GLY A 72 -4.24 3.33 7.67
N ARG A 73 -3.71 3.11 8.86
CA ARG A 73 -2.53 2.22 9.06
C ARG A 73 -1.29 2.65 8.27
N TYR A 74 -1.16 3.94 7.94
CA TYR A 74 0.00 4.49 7.23
C TYR A 74 1.32 4.37 8.03
N GLY A 75 1.20 4.23 9.36
CA GLY A 75 2.32 3.99 10.27
C GLY A 75 2.72 2.52 10.40
N ASP A 76 1.89 1.57 9.94
CA ASP A 76 2.13 0.13 10.11
C ASP A 76 3.07 -0.44 9.03
N PHE A 77 3.26 0.33 7.95
CA PHE A 77 4.08 -0.03 6.80
C PHE A 77 5.05 1.08 6.44
N THR A 78 6.19 0.70 5.85
CA THR A 78 7.07 1.67 5.20
C THR A 78 6.42 2.24 3.95
N ARG A 79 7.02 3.30 3.38
CA ARG A 79 6.62 3.88 2.08
C ARG A 79 6.63 2.85 0.93
N GLU A 80 7.40 1.79 1.07
CA GLU A 80 7.46 0.68 0.12
C GLU A 80 6.44 -0.45 0.40
N PHE A 81 5.55 -0.27 1.37
CA PHE A 81 4.63 -1.27 1.91
C PHE A 81 5.31 -2.45 2.63
N LEU A 82 6.51 -2.26 3.20
CA LEU A 82 7.11 -3.30 4.05
C LEU A 82 6.51 -3.24 5.46
N PRO A 83 6.19 -4.38 6.11
CA PRO A 83 5.59 -4.38 7.44
C PRO A 83 6.56 -3.84 8.49
N ARG A 84 6.07 -3.07 9.46
CA ARG A 84 6.89 -2.46 10.53
C ARG A 84 6.72 -3.15 11.88
N HIS A 85 5.65 -3.91 12.08
CA HIS A 85 5.35 -4.56 13.36
C HIS A 85 5.40 -6.07 13.27
N ASP A 86 6.01 -6.71 14.27
CA ASP A 86 6.08 -8.18 14.32
C ASP A 86 4.72 -8.83 14.55
N SER A 87 3.77 -8.09 15.12
CA SER A 87 2.38 -8.51 15.28
C SER A 87 1.66 -8.78 13.96
N ASP A 88 2.16 -8.22 12.84
CA ASP A 88 1.57 -8.46 11.51
C ASP A 88 1.94 -9.83 10.92
N LYS A 89 2.88 -10.56 11.53
CA LYS A 89 3.49 -11.79 11.01
C LYS A 89 2.47 -12.82 10.55
N GLU A 90 1.54 -13.18 11.42
CA GLU A 90 0.57 -14.24 11.12
C GLU A 90 -0.41 -13.81 10.03
N ARG A 91 -0.93 -12.58 10.12
CA ARG A 91 -1.88 -12.07 9.12
C ARG A 91 -1.22 -11.94 7.75
N TRP A 92 0.01 -11.42 7.71
CA TRP A 92 0.79 -11.30 6.49
C TRP A 92 1.09 -12.68 5.87
N ALA A 93 1.50 -13.64 6.69
CA ALA A 93 1.78 -15.00 6.23
C ALA A 93 0.52 -15.71 5.70
N ARG A 94 -0.64 -15.53 6.36
CA ARG A 94 -1.94 -16.05 5.86
C ARG A 94 -2.31 -15.44 4.50
N VAL A 95 -2.13 -14.13 4.34
CA VAL A 95 -2.38 -13.44 3.06
C VAL A 95 -1.47 -13.99 1.96
N LYS A 96 -0.17 -14.09 2.22
CA LYS A 96 0.79 -14.65 1.25
C LYS A 96 0.47 -16.09 0.89
N ALA A 97 0.13 -16.92 1.88
CA ALA A 97 -0.25 -18.30 1.63
C ALA A 97 -1.47 -18.36 0.70
N ALA A 98 -2.53 -17.61 0.98
CA ALA A 98 -3.74 -17.56 0.15
C ALA A 98 -3.49 -17.04 -1.28
N MET A 99 -2.62 -16.05 -1.47
CA MET A 99 -2.28 -15.55 -2.81
C MET A 99 -1.50 -16.59 -3.63
N THR A 100 -0.63 -17.36 -2.99
CA THR A 100 0.22 -18.36 -3.67
C THR A 100 -0.44 -19.74 -3.82
N SER A 101 -1.46 -20.05 -3.02
CA SER A 101 -2.19 -21.32 -3.08
C SER A 101 -3.22 -21.38 -4.21
N GLY A 102 -3.49 -20.26 -4.90
CA GLY A 102 -4.50 -20.17 -5.97
C GLY A 102 -5.93 -20.07 -5.43
N THR A 103 -6.13 -19.94 -4.11
CA THR A 103 -7.45 -19.72 -3.49
C THR A 103 -8.05 -18.38 -3.91
N GLY A 104 -7.23 -17.45 -4.40
CA GLY A 104 -7.63 -16.09 -4.68
C GLY A 104 -7.84 -15.29 -3.39
N LEU A 105 -7.75 -13.98 -3.49
CA LEU A 105 -8.18 -13.07 -2.44
C LEU A 105 -9.14 -12.07 -3.08
N PRO A 106 -10.05 -11.45 -2.30
CA PRO A 106 -10.85 -10.37 -2.86
C PRO A 106 -9.93 -9.26 -3.40
N PRO A 107 -10.44 -8.42 -4.31
CA PRO A 107 -9.78 -7.18 -4.70
C PRO A 107 -9.48 -6.30 -3.47
N VAL A 108 -8.49 -5.41 -3.60
CA VAL A 108 -8.24 -4.36 -2.61
C VAL A 108 -9.18 -3.18 -2.84
N ASP A 109 -9.41 -2.33 -1.83
CA ASP A 109 -10.20 -1.11 -2.02
C ASP A 109 -9.25 0.09 -2.07
N LEU A 110 -9.31 0.87 -3.15
CA LEU A 110 -8.44 2.02 -3.37
C LEU A 110 -9.23 3.31 -3.57
N TYR A 111 -8.69 4.40 -3.04
CA TYR A 111 -9.04 5.75 -3.45
C TYR A 111 -8.03 6.24 -4.47
N LYS A 112 -8.52 6.77 -5.59
CA LYS A 112 -7.70 7.42 -6.62
C LYS A 112 -7.83 8.93 -6.50
N VAL A 113 -6.71 9.63 -6.42
CA VAL A 113 -6.65 11.10 -6.42
C VAL A 113 -5.65 11.52 -7.49
N GLY A 114 -6.16 12.14 -8.57
CA GLY A 114 -5.34 12.35 -9.77
C GLY A 114 -4.83 10.99 -10.29
N GLU A 115 -3.50 10.84 -10.35
CA GLU A 115 -2.85 9.61 -10.80
C GLU A 115 -2.36 8.68 -9.68
N LEU A 116 -2.69 9.01 -8.43
CA LEU A 116 -2.18 8.35 -7.23
C LEU A 116 -3.25 7.53 -6.55
N TYR A 117 -2.85 6.40 -5.97
CA TYR A 117 -3.75 5.48 -5.29
C TYR A 117 -3.41 5.37 -3.81
N PHE A 118 -4.47 5.32 -3.00
CA PHE A 118 -4.42 5.21 -1.55
C PHE A 118 -5.22 4.01 -1.12
N VAL A 119 -4.60 3.11 -0.36
CA VAL A 119 -5.27 1.91 0.13
C VAL A 119 -6.32 2.29 1.17
N ARG A 120 -7.58 2.02 0.88
CA ARG A 120 -8.68 2.08 1.85
C ARG A 120 -8.77 0.78 2.64
N ASP A 121 -8.70 -0.35 1.96
CA ASP A 121 -8.58 -1.68 2.56
C ASP A 121 -7.61 -2.58 1.76
N GLY A 122 -6.92 -3.49 2.46
CA GLY A 122 -6.05 -4.46 1.82
C GLY A 122 -4.55 -4.17 1.89
N ASN A 123 -4.09 -3.37 2.85
CA ASN A 123 -2.65 -3.03 3.01
C ASN A 123 -1.71 -4.24 3.02
N HIS A 124 -2.07 -5.33 3.69
CA HIS A 124 -1.26 -6.57 3.66
C HIS A 124 -1.23 -7.23 2.28
N ARG A 125 -2.33 -7.17 1.52
CA ARG A 125 -2.39 -7.72 0.15
C ARG A 125 -1.46 -6.94 -0.78
N VAL A 126 -1.46 -5.61 -0.69
CA VAL A 126 -0.52 -4.74 -1.42
C VAL A 126 0.94 -5.05 -1.02
N SER A 127 1.22 -5.15 0.29
CA SER A 127 2.53 -5.52 0.81
C SER A 127 3.04 -6.86 0.25
N VAL A 128 2.19 -7.89 0.32
CA VAL A 128 2.51 -9.23 -0.20
C VAL A 128 2.68 -9.22 -1.71
N ALA A 129 1.80 -8.54 -2.46
CA ALA A 129 1.87 -8.46 -3.91
C ALA A 129 3.18 -7.82 -4.38
N ARG A 130 3.63 -6.74 -3.72
CA ARG A 130 4.94 -6.14 -3.96
C ARG A 130 6.08 -7.10 -3.62
N GLN A 131 6.00 -7.80 -2.49
CA GLN A 131 7.02 -8.78 -2.10
C GLN A 131 7.11 -9.96 -3.07
N LEU A 132 6.00 -10.32 -3.73
CA LEU A 132 5.95 -11.33 -4.79
C LEU A 132 6.44 -10.80 -6.15
N GLY A 133 6.66 -9.49 -6.28
CA GLY A 133 7.09 -8.87 -7.55
C GLY A 133 5.98 -8.75 -8.58
N ASN A 134 4.71 -8.76 -8.15
CA ASN A 134 3.60 -8.54 -9.07
C ASN A 134 3.68 -7.11 -9.65
N PRO A 135 3.31 -6.89 -10.92
CA PRO A 135 3.27 -5.54 -11.50
C PRO A 135 2.00 -4.79 -11.12
N THR A 136 0.88 -5.49 -10.99
CA THR A 136 -0.46 -4.94 -10.73
C THR A 136 -1.15 -5.69 -9.60
N ILE A 137 -2.26 -5.11 -9.12
CA ILE A 137 -3.18 -5.73 -8.19
C ILE A 137 -4.62 -5.35 -8.57
N GLU A 138 -5.51 -6.32 -8.49
CA GLU A 138 -6.94 -6.13 -8.70
C GLU A 138 -7.55 -5.27 -7.56
N ALA A 139 -8.29 -4.23 -7.91
CA ALA A 139 -8.83 -3.27 -6.96
C ALA A 139 -10.23 -2.75 -7.32
N HIS A 140 -11.06 -2.52 -6.32
CA HIS A 140 -12.20 -1.62 -6.43
C HIS A 140 -11.73 -0.17 -6.25
N VAL A 141 -11.87 0.64 -7.30
CA VAL A 141 -11.37 2.01 -7.33
C VAL A 141 -12.54 2.98 -7.11
N THR A 142 -12.38 3.87 -6.14
CA THR A 142 -13.21 5.08 -5.99
C THR A 142 -12.37 6.29 -6.34
N GLU A 143 -12.73 6.98 -7.42
CA GLU A 143 -12.03 8.18 -7.85
C GLU A 143 -12.57 9.42 -7.14
N VAL A 144 -11.66 10.13 -6.48
CA VAL A 144 -11.90 11.38 -5.77
C VAL A 144 -11.30 12.50 -6.62
N ARG A 145 -12.18 13.27 -7.25
CA ARG A 145 -11.78 14.43 -8.06
C ARG A 145 -11.60 15.64 -7.17
N THR A 146 -10.56 16.40 -7.47
CA THR A 146 -10.12 17.56 -6.71
C THR A 146 -9.83 18.70 -7.68
N ARG A 147 -9.90 19.96 -7.23
CA ARG A 147 -9.59 21.11 -8.12
C ARG A 147 -8.12 21.18 -8.52
N VAL A 148 -7.25 20.57 -7.74
CA VAL A 148 -5.80 20.60 -7.91
C VAL A 148 -5.37 19.33 -8.63
N PRO A 149 -4.84 19.41 -9.86
CA PRO A 149 -4.33 18.23 -10.53
C PRO A 149 -3.09 17.70 -9.80
N LEU A 150 -3.12 16.44 -9.39
CA LEU A 150 -1.97 15.71 -8.85
C LEU A 150 -1.46 14.71 -9.91
N GLY A 151 -0.17 14.82 -10.27
CA GLY A 151 0.47 13.99 -11.28
C GLY A 151 1.44 12.95 -10.70
N LYS A 152 1.75 11.90 -11.48
CA LYS A 152 2.71 10.83 -11.07
C LYS A 152 4.13 11.34 -10.80
N SER A 153 4.50 12.49 -11.37
CA SER A 153 5.81 13.12 -11.19
C SER A 153 5.94 13.86 -9.86
N ASP A 154 4.85 14.07 -9.15
CA ASP A 154 4.87 14.79 -7.88
C ASP A 154 5.42 13.85 -6.81
N GLN A 155 6.55 14.21 -6.19
CA GLN A 155 7.05 13.39 -5.10
C GLN A 155 6.01 13.42 -3.96
N PRO A 156 5.78 12.31 -3.26
CA PRO A 156 4.93 12.25 -2.07
C PRO A 156 5.04 13.43 -1.10
N ASP A 157 6.26 13.89 -0.83
CA ASP A 157 6.51 15.03 0.05
C ASP A 157 6.11 16.37 -0.61
N GLU A 158 6.22 16.48 -1.93
CA GLU A 158 5.74 17.62 -2.73
C GLU A 158 4.21 17.63 -2.89
N ILE A 159 3.55 16.47 -2.87
CA ILE A 159 2.09 16.34 -2.93
C ILE A 159 1.46 16.95 -1.69
N ILE A 160 2.03 16.70 -0.51
CA ILE A 160 1.59 17.33 0.75
C ILE A 160 1.77 18.84 0.69
N VAL A 161 2.91 19.32 0.15
CA VAL A 161 3.18 20.76 -0.02
C VAL A 161 2.18 21.37 -1.01
N LYS A 162 1.98 20.78 -2.19
CA LYS A 162 1.04 21.26 -3.20
C LYS A 162 -0.40 21.30 -2.70
N ALA A 163 -0.81 20.28 -1.94
CA ALA A 163 -2.14 20.24 -1.34
C ALA A 163 -2.34 21.42 -0.37
N ARG A 164 -1.37 21.68 0.52
CA ARG A 164 -1.47 22.73 1.56
C ARG A 164 -1.49 24.17 1.04
N TYR A 165 -0.96 24.43 -0.15
CA TYR A 165 -0.85 25.79 -0.73
C TYR A 165 -1.81 26.06 -1.91
N ALA A 166 -2.77 25.18 -2.15
CA ALA A 166 -3.80 25.34 -3.18
C ALA A 166 -5.13 25.88 -2.61
#